data_AF-A0A170WHY6-F1
#
_entry.id   AF-A0A170WHY6-F1
#
_cell.length_a   1.000
_cell.length_b   1.000
_cell.length_c   1.000
_cell.angle_alpha   90.00
_cell.angle_beta   90.00
_cell.angle_gamma   90.00
#
_symmetry.space_group_name_H-M   'P 1'
#
loop_
_entity.id
_entity.type
_entity.pdbx_description
1 polymer ?
#
loop_
_entity_poly.entity_id
_entity_poly.type
_entity_poly.pdbx_seq_one_letter_code
_entity_poly.pdbx_strand_id
1 'polypeptide(L)' 'MATPEPKLTLAEKAAIVRLELRGLRRAAAGITEQPDIDRQIARIKEKARLRAQGQK' A
#
# COMPACT_ATOMS: atom_id res chain seq x y z
N MET A 1 22.07 7.61 -3.28
CA MET A 1 22.05 6.70 -2.12
C MET A 1 20.66 6.11 -2.01
N ALA A 2 20.49 4.80 -2.23
CA ALA A 2 19.21 4.13 -2.07
C ALA A 2 18.92 4.02 -0.56
N THR A 3 18.09 4.92 -0.03
CA THR A 3 17.50 4.71 1.31
C THR A 3 16.70 3.42 1.27
N PRO A 4 16.98 2.42 2.13
CA PRO A 4 16.26 1.17 2.11
C PRO A 4 14.77 1.45 2.32
N GLU A 5 13.92 0.90 1.47
CA GLU A 5 12.48 1.02 1.66
C GLU A 5 12.12 0.49 3.06
N PRO A 6 11.36 1.26 3.85
CA PRO A 6 11.02 0.90 5.21
C PRO A 6 10.30 -0.44 5.22
N LYS A 7 10.79 -1.38 6.03
CA LYS A 7 10.22 -2.73 6.09
C LYS A 7 8.78 -2.64 6.61
N LEU A 8 7.84 -3.07 5.77
CA LEU A 8 6.42 -3.18 6.14
C LEU A 8 6.25 -4.22 7.27
N THR A 9 5.45 -3.86 8.26
CA THR A 9 4.92 -4.78 9.27
C THR A 9 4.00 -5.82 8.63
N LEU A 10 3.74 -6.92 9.35
CA LEU A 10 2.79 -7.94 8.89
C LEU A 10 1.39 -7.36 8.64
N ALA A 11 0.95 -6.41 9.48
CA ALA A 11 -0.34 -5.74 9.32
C ALA A 11 -0.38 -4.86 8.06
N GLU A 12 0.67 -4.07 7.82
CA GLU A 12 0.78 -3.22 6.61
C GLU A 12 0.82 -4.08 5.33
N LYS A 13 1.55 -5.20 5.35
CA LYS A 13 1.56 -6.16 4.24
C LYS A 13 0.17 -6.74 3.99
N ALA A 14 -0.51 -7.21 5.04
CA ALA A 14 -1.84 -7.77 4.92
C ALA A 14 -2.86 -6.74 4.37
N ALA A 15 -2.73 -5.47 4.76
CA ALA A 15 -3.55 -4.39 4.23
C ALA A 15 -3.32 -4.15 2.73
N ILE A 16 -2.07 -4.12 2.28
CA ILE A 16 -1.74 -3.99 0.85
C ILE A 16 -2.30 -5.18 0.05
N VAL A 17 -2.07 -6.41 0.51
CA VAL A 17 -2.59 -7.62 -0.18
C VAL A 17 -4.11 -7.59 -0.31
N ARG A 18 -4.84 -7.14 0.72
CA ARG A 18 -6.30 -6.97 0.63
C ARG A 18 -6.72 -5.93 -0.42
N LEU A 19 -5.97 -4.82 -0.52
CA LEU A 19 -6.21 -3.77 -1.50
C LEU A 19 -5.94 -4.27 -2.92
N GLU A 20 -4.84 -4.97 -3.14
CA GLU A 20 -4.52 -5.59 -4.44
C GLU A 20 -5.56 -6.64 -4.84
N LEU A 21 -6.01 -7.48 -3.91
CA LEU A 21 -7.07 -8.46 -4.17
C LEU A 21 -8.39 -7.77 -4.55
N ARG A 22 -8.73 -6.66 -3.88
CA ARG A 22 -9.88 -5.83 -4.25
C ARG A 22 -9.71 -5.23 -5.65
N GLY A 23 -8.49 -4.81 -5.97
CA GLY A 23 -8.08 -4.33 -7.28
C GLY A 23 -8.30 -5.37 -8.37
N LEU A 24 -7.79 -6.58 -8.15
CA LEU A 24 -7.98 -7.73 -9.04
C LEU A 24 -9.45 -8.06 -9.27
N ARG A 25 -10.28 -8.05 -8.22
CA ARG A 25 -11.73 -8.30 -8.36
C ARG A 25 -12.44 -7.24 -9.20
N ARG A 26 -12.06 -5.97 -9.04
CA ARG A 26 -12.62 -4.86 -9.83
C ARG A 26 -12.13 -4.87 -11.27
N ALA A 27 -10.86 -5.19 -11.49
CA ALA A 27 -10.29 -5.37 -12.83
C ALA A 27 -10.96 -6.52 -13.57
N ALA A 28 -11.25 -7.63 -12.89
CA ALA A 28 -12.04 -8.74 -13.44
C ALA A 28 -13.48 -8.34 -13.81
N ALA A 29 -14.02 -7.27 -13.20
CA ALA A 29 -15.32 -6.69 -13.54
C ALA A 29 -15.22 -5.57 -14.60
N GLY A 30 -14.05 -5.39 -15.24
CA GLY A 30 -13.82 -4.36 -16.27
C GLY A 30 -13.49 -2.97 -15.72
N ILE A 31 -13.31 -2.82 -14.40
CA ILE A 31 -12.93 -1.55 -13.77
C ILE A 31 -11.42 -1.51 -13.62
N THR A 32 -10.74 -0.89 -14.58
CA THR A 32 -9.27 -0.85 -14.66
C THR A 32 -8.66 0.36 -13.95
N GLU A 33 -9.34 1.50 -13.96
CA GLU A 33 -8.89 2.70 -13.24
C GLU A 33 -9.33 2.64 -11.77
N GLN A 34 -8.37 2.48 -10.85
CA GLN A 34 -8.64 2.28 -9.43
C GLN A 34 -7.79 3.21 -8.55
N PRO A 35 -7.92 4.54 -8.73
CA PRO A 35 -7.09 5.52 -8.02
C PRO A 35 -7.29 5.49 -6.50
N ASP A 36 -8.42 4.97 -6.01
CA ASP A 36 -8.67 4.79 -4.58
C ASP A 36 -7.78 3.70 -3.96
N ILE A 37 -7.46 2.66 -4.72
CA ILE A 37 -6.60 1.56 -4.27
C ILE A 37 -5.14 2.03 -4.25
N ASP A 38 -4.70 2.69 -5.32
CA ASP A 38 -3.34 3.23 -5.41
C ASP A 38 -3.06 4.24 -4.28
N ARG A 39 -4.00 5.16 -4.02
CA ARG A 39 -3.88 6.11 -2.90
C ARG A 39 -3.79 5.43 -1.55
N GLN A 40 -4.53 4.35 -1.33
CA GLN A 40 -4.48 3.63 -0.06
C GLN A 40 -3.16 2.88 0.13
N ILE A 41 -2.64 2.25 -0.92
CA ILE A 41 -1.32 1.60 -0.87
C ILE A 41 -0.23 2.66 -0.62
N ALA A 42 -0.28 3.81 -1.29
CA ALA A 42 0.64 4.91 -1.08
C ALA A 42 0.64 5.41 0.38
N ARG A 43 -0.55 5.59 0.98
CA ARG A 43 -0.68 5.96 2.40
C ARG A 43 -0.07 4.93 3.36
N ILE A 44 -0.22 3.64 3.07
CA ILE A 44 0.37 2.57 3.91
C ILE A 44 1.89 2.65 3.83
N LYS A 45 2.45 2.81 2.63
CA LYS A 45 3.89 2.97 2.43
C LYS A 45 4.42 4.24 3.09
N GLU A 46 3.69 5.34 3.00
CA GLU A 46 4.03 6.60 3.66
C GLU A 46 4.02 6.47 5.18
N LYS A 47 2.98 5.86 5.76
CA LYS A 47 2.95 5.56 7.20
C LYS A 47 4.12 4.68 7.65
N ALA A 48 4.47 3.66 6.87
CA ALA A 48 5.63 2.82 7.15
C ALA A 48 6.94 3.63 7.10
N ARG A 49 7.04 4.59 6.17
CA ARG A 49 8.18 5.52 6.06
C ARG A 49 8.26 6.46 7.26
N LEU A 50 7.17 7.10 7.64
CA LEU A 50 7.12 7.98 8.81
C LEU A 50 7.48 7.22 10.10
N ARG A 51 6.94 6.00 10.26
CA ARG A 51 7.28 5.10 11.37
C ARG A 51 8.78 4.76 11.39
N ALA A 52 9.36 4.40 10.25
CA ALA A 52 10.78 4.09 10.16
C ALA A 52 11.67 5.31 10.42
N GLN A 53 11.17 6.51 10.15
CA GLN A 53 11.85 7.78 10.46
C GLN A 53 11.63 8.26 11.90
N GLY A 54 10.83 7.53 12.71
CA GLY A 54 10.52 7.94 14.08
C GLY A 54 9.65 9.20 14.18
N GLN A 55 9.08 9.66 13.06
CA GLN A 55 8.13 10.78 13.04
C GLN A 55 6.77 10.23 13.50
N LYS A 56 6.45 10.48 14.77
CA LYS A 56 5.13 10.25 15.39
C LYS A 56 4.19 11.42 15.13
#